data_AF-A0A813HD15-F1
#
_entry.id   AF-A0A813HD15-F1
#
_cell.length_a   1.000
_cell.length_b   1.000
_cell.length_c   1.000
_cell.angle_alpha   90.00
_cell.angle_beta   90.00
_cell.angle_gamma   90.00
#
_symmetry.space_group_name_H-M   'P 1'
#
loop_
_entity.id
_entity.type
_entity.pdbx_description
1 polymer ?
#
loop_
_entity_poly.entity_id
_entity_poly.type
_entity_poly.pdbx_seq_one_letter_code
_entity_poly.pdbx_strand_id
1 'polypeptide(L)'
;MAWIHQRRSAARRNSASPVARALRGLTALLCVAALLLVRCDAFAAPRKSSPVVRAGRRTVLLQPSTQFPGRPRARMAAATAPDEGSEDIPDAVPVPEVSAAAALGREPGSCDAYDPKSAEYCSVEVEDSSFFSKRTLKLLFLFTLWYVLNVAYNIGNKLVLTALPTPWMSATIELFFGLPYVGFLWATGLRKAPKLSLDNLKTLAPSAFFLSATHVGGVISFGAGAISFTHVLKATEPVWTALLSAVFFREFLHPAVYASLVPIIGGVALASLKEVSFSWVSFYAATFSAVASASKAILSKKVLDGKPLGENLTPGNMFAVLTILGFFMILPASLIVEGPAKVKVAWAAARAAGYSAARLWTMLSVSGFLYYIYNEVAFLALAEVAPVTHAVTNTVKRVVIILVSVVVFRTTITPLGALGSGIAIFGALMYSLAKGKYK
;
A
#
# COMPACT_ATOMS: atom_id res chain seq x y z
N MET A 1 -15.80 32.89 35.48
CA MET A 1 -15.86 32.45 34.06
C MET A 1 -14.69 31.57 33.58
N ALA A 2 -13.51 31.57 34.22
CA ALA A 2 -12.35 30.77 33.78
C ALA A 2 -12.63 29.26 33.57
N TRP A 3 -13.46 28.66 34.44
CA TRP A 3 -13.79 27.21 34.41
C TRP A 3 -14.47 26.74 33.11
N ILE A 4 -15.18 27.62 32.40
CA ILE A 4 -15.90 27.28 31.16
C ILE A 4 -14.98 27.32 29.94
N HIS A 5 -13.97 28.21 29.93
CA HIS A 5 -13.00 28.27 28.84
C HIS A 5 -12.08 27.04 28.82
N GLN A 6 -11.70 26.52 29.99
CA GLN A 6 -10.90 25.30 30.11
C GLN A 6 -11.67 24.05 29.65
N ARG A 7 -12.98 23.97 29.90
CA ARG A 7 -13.83 22.92 29.30
C ARG A 7 -13.98 23.06 27.77
N ARG A 8 -14.01 24.27 27.21
CA ARG A 8 -14.10 24.47 25.74
C ARG A 8 -12.80 24.10 25.00
N SER A 9 -11.62 24.33 25.60
CA SER A 9 -10.33 23.90 25.03
C SER A 9 -10.06 22.39 25.21
N ALA A 10 -10.69 21.75 26.20
CA ALA A 10 -10.76 20.29 26.30
C ALA A 10 -11.74 19.69 25.26
N ALA A 11 -12.94 20.26 25.11
CA ALA A 11 -13.95 19.79 24.15
C ALA A 11 -13.47 19.84 22.69
N ARG A 12 -12.71 20.88 22.29
CA ARG A 12 -12.10 20.96 20.95
C ARG A 12 -10.99 19.94 20.66
N ARG A 13 -10.46 19.23 21.67
CA ARG A 13 -9.58 18.05 21.43
C ARG A 13 -10.36 16.77 21.18
N ASN A 14 -11.64 16.71 21.56
CA ASN A 14 -12.51 15.54 21.42
C ASN A 14 -13.47 15.60 20.22
N SER A 15 -13.52 16.68 19.43
CA SER A 15 -14.34 16.76 18.21
C SER A 15 -13.74 16.01 17.01
N ALA A 16 -12.83 15.07 17.25
CA ALA A 16 -12.40 14.11 16.26
C ALA A 16 -13.54 13.10 16.05
N SER A 17 -14.05 13.00 14.81
CA SER A 17 -15.04 11.98 14.45
C SER A 17 -14.57 10.59 14.90
N PRO A 18 -15.48 9.64 15.20
CA PRO A 18 -15.10 8.26 15.56
C PRO A 18 -14.09 7.68 14.55
N VAL A 19 -14.31 7.95 13.26
CA VAL A 19 -13.40 7.63 12.15
C VAL A 19 -12.01 8.27 12.32
N ALA A 20 -11.91 9.57 12.64
CA ALA A 20 -10.63 10.24 12.85
C ALA A 20 -9.90 9.86 14.16
N ARG A 21 -10.57 9.17 15.09
CA ARG A 21 -9.97 8.52 16.26
C ARG A 21 -9.54 7.09 15.96
N ALA A 22 -10.38 6.32 15.27
CA ALA A 22 -10.04 4.97 14.79
C ALA A 22 -8.83 4.99 13.85
N LEU A 23 -8.80 5.91 12.87
CA LEU A 23 -7.65 6.13 11.98
C LEU A 23 -6.38 6.48 12.77
N ARG A 24 -6.47 7.35 13.78
CA ARG A 24 -5.30 7.68 14.64
C ARG A 24 -4.84 6.49 15.48
N GLY A 25 -5.75 5.70 16.04
CA GLY A 25 -5.44 4.49 16.79
C GLY A 25 -4.77 3.44 15.89
N LEU A 26 -5.33 3.19 14.71
CA LEU A 26 -4.78 2.28 13.71
C LEU A 26 -3.43 2.76 13.19
N THR A 27 -3.27 4.04 12.83
CA THR A 27 -1.97 4.59 12.44
C THR A 27 -0.96 4.51 13.57
N ALA A 28 -1.34 4.74 14.83
CA ALA A 28 -0.44 4.59 15.97
C ALA A 28 -0.05 3.12 16.19
N LEU A 29 -0.98 2.17 16.08
CA LEU A 29 -0.71 0.73 16.21
C LEU A 29 0.19 0.22 15.09
N LEU A 30 -0.08 0.60 13.83
CA LEU A 30 0.74 0.27 12.67
C LEU A 30 2.11 0.95 12.72
N CYS A 31 2.19 2.21 13.17
CA CYS A 31 3.44 2.89 13.51
C CYS A 31 4.24 2.09 14.53
N VAL A 32 3.63 1.69 15.64
CA VAL A 32 4.31 0.95 16.73
C VAL A 32 4.74 -0.43 16.25
N ALA A 33 3.88 -1.19 15.56
CA ALA A 33 4.23 -2.51 15.04
C ALA A 33 5.38 -2.43 14.02
N ALA A 34 5.34 -1.51 13.06
CA ALA A 34 6.42 -1.29 12.11
C ALA A 34 7.69 -0.75 12.80
N LEU A 35 7.56 0.16 13.76
CA LEU A 35 8.69 0.65 14.55
C LEU A 35 9.29 -0.44 15.44
N LEU A 36 8.54 -1.42 15.93
CA LEU A 36 9.06 -2.55 16.69
C LEU A 36 9.84 -3.50 15.78
N LEU A 37 9.29 -3.84 14.60
CA LEU A 37 9.99 -4.64 13.59
C LEU A 37 11.28 -3.96 13.10
N VAL A 38 11.28 -2.63 12.98
CA VAL A 38 12.46 -1.83 12.60
C VAL A 38 13.38 -1.56 13.81
N ARG A 39 12.89 -1.58 15.06
CA ARG A 39 13.71 -1.40 16.28
C ARG A 39 14.42 -2.67 16.76
N CYS A 40 14.23 -3.81 16.11
CA CYS A 40 15.26 -4.86 16.14
C CYS A 40 16.62 -4.22 15.80
N ASP A 41 17.70 -4.62 16.49
CA ASP A 41 18.99 -3.91 16.51
C ASP A 41 19.60 -3.61 15.12
N ALA A 42 19.16 -4.37 14.09
CA ALA A 42 19.37 -4.11 12.67
C ALA A 42 19.35 -2.62 12.28
N PHE A 43 18.28 -1.86 12.60
CA PHE A 43 18.13 -0.49 12.10
C PHE A 43 18.36 0.62 13.15
N ALA A 44 18.65 0.28 14.42
CA ALA A 44 18.84 1.26 15.49
C ALA A 44 20.10 2.14 15.26
N ALA A 45 19.95 3.43 14.97
CA ALA A 45 21.06 4.36 14.62
C ALA A 45 22.30 4.22 15.54
N PRO A 46 23.54 4.29 14.99
CA PRO A 46 24.75 4.12 15.79
C PRO A 46 24.81 5.14 16.93
N ARG A 47 25.10 4.69 18.15
CA ARG A 47 25.20 5.57 19.32
C ARG A 47 26.39 6.51 19.13
N LYS A 48 26.12 7.77 18.79
CA LYS A 48 27.12 8.84 18.92
C LYS A 48 27.39 9.07 20.41
N SER A 49 28.53 8.57 20.90
CA SER A 49 29.09 8.99 22.18
C SER A 49 29.61 10.42 22.04
N SER A 50 28.91 11.38 22.63
CA SER A 50 29.37 12.77 22.76
C SER A 50 28.83 13.36 24.07
N PRO A 51 29.57 14.27 24.74
CA PRO A 51 29.34 14.54 26.16
C PRO A 51 28.09 15.38 26.43
N VAL A 52 27.51 15.21 27.61
CA VAL A 52 26.36 15.99 28.08
C VAL A 52 26.81 17.39 28.50
N VAL A 53 26.24 18.42 27.90
CA VAL A 53 26.25 19.81 28.43
C VAL A 53 24.81 20.22 28.71
N ARG A 54 24.57 20.76 29.92
CA ARG A 54 23.23 20.91 30.51
C ARG A 54 23.00 22.34 31.01
N ALA A 55 22.25 23.13 30.24
CA ALA A 55 21.65 24.40 30.66
C ALA A 55 20.51 24.75 29.67
N GLY A 56 19.41 25.40 30.03
CA GLY A 56 18.88 25.79 31.34
C GLY A 56 17.45 26.33 31.13
N ARG A 57 16.49 26.03 32.02
CA ARG A 57 15.11 26.53 31.91
C ARG A 57 15.06 28.04 32.18
N ARG A 58 14.14 28.75 31.50
CA ARG A 58 13.31 29.78 32.17
C ARG A 58 11.95 29.92 31.48
N THR A 59 10.92 30.04 32.31
CA THR A 59 9.53 30.27 31.93
C THR A 59 9.12 31.62 32.53
N VAL A 60 8.43 32.47 31.78
CA VAL A 60 7.85 33.71 32.33
C VAL A 60 6.38 33.79 31.92
N LEU A 61 5.54 33.97 32.94
CA LEU A 61 4.11 34.28 32.87
C LEU A 61 3.92 35.80 32.86
N LEU A 62 2.88 36.32 32.20
CA LEU A 62 2.09 37.50 32.63
C LEU A 62 0.86 37.73 31.74
N GLN A 63 -0.18 38.31 32.34
CA GLN A 63 -1.52 38.69 31.84
C GLN A 63 -2.10 39.71 32.86
N PRO A 64 -3.25 40.38 32.63
CA PRO A 64 -3.85 40.89 31.39
C PRO A 64 -4.49 42.30 31.53
N SER A 65 -5.09 42.79 30.44
CA SER A 65 -6.12 43.85 30.36
C SER A 65 -6.93 43.65 29.05
N THR A 66 -8.12 44.22 28.79
CA THR A 66 -9.00 45.16 29.53
C THR A 66 -10.52 44.82 29.31
N GLN A 67 -11.38 45.82 29.51
CA GLN A 67 -12.86 45.93 29.36
C GLN A 67 -13.26 46.53 27.96
N PHE A 68 -14.50 46.69 27.46
CA PHE A 68 -15.92 46.34 27.80
C PHE A 68 -16.78 46.35 26.46
N PRO A 69 -18.12 46.61 26.46
CA PRO A 69 -19.30 45.74 26.20
C PRO A 69 -19.72 45.58 24.69
N GLY A 70 -20.84 44.92 24.26
CA GLY A 70 -21.77 43.97 24.92
C GLY A 70 -23.27 44.03 24.50
N ARG A 71 -23.88 42.86 24.16
CA ARG A 71 -25.35 42.55 23.91
C ARG A 71 -25.99 42.98 22.56
N PRO A 72 -27.19 42.44 22.16
CA PRO A 72 -28.02 41.34 22.72
C PRO A 72 -28.37 40.18 21.73
N ARG A 73 -29.23 39.25 22.21
CA ARG A 73 -29.78 38.05 21.53
C ARG A 73 -31.02 38.33 20.67
N ALA A 74 -31.32 37.41 19.75
CA ALA A 74 -32.67 36.88 19.53
C ALA A 74 -32.65 35.33 19.57
N ARG A 75 -33.82 34.68 19.74
CA ARG A 75 -34.00 33.23 20.04
C ARG A 75 -35.34 32.77 19.45
N MET A 76 -35.60 31.45 19.46
CA MET A 76 -36.84 30.72 19.12
C MET A 76 -36.99 30.34 17.64
N ALA A 77 -37.64 29.23 17.29
CA ALA A 77 -37.96 28.00 18.05
C ALA A 77 -38.24 26.84 17.06
N ALA A 78 -38.29 25.61 17.55
CA ALA A 78 -38.63 24.42 16.76
C ALA A 78 -40.15 24.14 16.78
N ALA A 79 -40.63 23.38 15.78
CA ALA A 79 -41.89 22.65 15.80
C ALA A 79 -41.71 21.32 15.04
N THR A 80 -42.49 20.30 15.39
CA THR A 80 -42.27 18.89 14.99
C THR A 80 -43.58 18.18 14.61
N ALA A 81 -43.56 17.44 13.50
CA ALA A 81 -44.41 16.27 13.16
C ALA A 81 -45.95 16.50 13.09
N PRO A 82 -46.79 15.60 12.52
CA PRO A 82 -46.83 14.14 12.77
C PRO A 82 -46.82 13.25 11.50
N ASP A 83 -47.42 12.06 11.59
CA ASP A 83 -47.09 10.78 10.94
C ASP A 83 -48.36 10.02 10.46
N GLU A 84 -48.27 9.22 9.39
CA GLU A 84 -49.28 8.30 8.76
C GLU A 84 -48.65 7.72 7.47
N GLY A 85 -48.83 6.48 6.98
CA GLY A 85 -49.56 5.26 7.38
C GLY A 85 -49.14 4.08 6.46
N SER A 86 -49.64 2.84 6.69
CA SER A 86 -49.11 1.57 6.12
C SER A 86 -50.04 0.82 5.14
N GLU A 87 -49.51 0.09 4.15
CA GLU A 87 -50.23 -0.94 3.36
C GLU A 87 -49.31 -2.15 2.95
N ASP A 88 -49.91 -3.35 2.84
CA ASP A 88 -49.29 -4.67 2.58
C ASP A 88 -49.58 -5.24 1.17
N ILE A 89 -48.74 -6.16 0.64
CA ILE A 89 -48.95 -6.93 -0.62
C ILE A 89 -48.42 -8.39 -0.45
N PRO A 90 -49.07 -9.45 -1.01
CA PRO A 90 -48.96 -10.84 -0.50
C PRO A 90 -48.03 -11.83 -1.24
N ASP A 91 -47.96 -13.05 -0.69
CA ASP A 91 -47.05 -14.19 -0.98
C ASP A 91 -47.06 -14.80 -2.40
N ALA A 92 -45.94 -15.47 -2.76
CA ALA A 92 -45.81 -16.33 -3.94
C ALA A 92 -45.12 -17.69 -3.63
N VAL A 93 -45.48 -18.71 -4.41
CA VAL A 93 -45.23 -20.15 -4.19
C VAL A 93 -43.77 -20.57 -4.52
N PRO A 94 -43.15 -21.53 -3.79
CA PRO A 94 -41.76 -21.94 -4.01
C PRO A 94 -41.58 -22.91 -5.19
N VAL A 95 -40.49 -22.72 -5.94
CA VAL A 95 -39.99 -23.65 -6.97
C VAL A 95 -38.62 -24.20 -6.52
N PRO A 96 -38.36 -25.52 -6.59
CA PRO A 96 -37.10 -26.08 -6.11
C PRO A 96 -35.98 -25.94 -7.16
N GLU A 97 -35.15 -24.90 -7.05
CA GLU A 97 -33.93 -24.79 -7.86
C GLU A 97 -32.81 -25.69 -7.34
N VAL A 98 -32.46 -26.70 -8.14
CA VAL A 98 -31.20 -27.45 -7.98
C VAL A 98 -30.05 -26.49 -8.29
N SER A 99 -29.23 -26.17 -7.29
CA SER A 99 -28.11 -25.24 -7.44
C SER A 99 -27.21 -25.58 -8.63
N ALA A 100 -26.87 -24.57 -9.44
CA ALA A 100 -25.95 -24.70 -10.57
C ALA A 100 -24.56 -25.25 -10.19
N ALA A 101 -24.16 -25.18 -8.91
CA ALA A 101 -22.95 -25.82 -8.40
C ALA A 101 -23.02 -27.36 -8.46
N ALA A 102 -24.20 -27.95 -8.21
CA ALA A 102 -24.43 -29.38 -8.28
C ALA A 102 -24.34 -29.92 -9.72
N ALA A 103 -24.73 -29.11 -10.71
CA ALA A 103 -24.64 -29.46 -12.13
C ALA A 103 -23.19 -29.53 -12.67
N LEU A 104 -22.19 -29.04 -11.92
CA LEU A 104 -20.79 -28.96 -12.35
C LEU A 104 -19.80 -29.67 -11.40
N GLY A 105 -20.28 -30.36 -10.36
CA GLY A 105 -19.46 -31.22 -9.50
C GLY A 105 -18.33 -30.52 -8.75
N ARG A 106 -18.49 -29.25 -8.36
CA ARG A 106 -17.50 -28.47 -7.60
C ARG A 106 -18.02 -28.15 -6.20
N GLU A 107 -17.14 -28.25 -5.19
CA GLU A 107 -17.48 -27.86 -3.82
C GLU A 107 -17.71 -26.33 -3.69
N PRO A 108 -18.75 -25.89 -2.99
CA PRO A 108 -19.01 -24.46 -2.80
C PRO A 108 -17.99 -23.84 -1.84
N GLY A 109 -17.25 -22.81 -2.31
CA GLY A 109 -16.44 -21.96 -1.44
C GLY A 109 -15.04 -21.58 -1.95
N SER A 110 -14.51 -22.24 -2.99
CA SER A 110 -13.22 -21.86 -3.57
C SER A 110 -13.36 -20.71 -4.57
N CYS A 111 -13.08 -19.48 -4.13
CA CYS A 111 -12.83 -18.36 -5.03
C CYS A 111 -11.48 -18.61 -5.73
N ASP A 112 -11.47 -18.85 -7.04
CA ASP A 112 -10.22 -18.86 -7.79
C ASP A 112 -9.84 -17.40 -8.10
N ALA A 113 -8.63 -17.00 -7.70
CA ALA A 113 -8.10 -15.66 -7.97
C ALA A 113 -7.92 -15.37 -9.47
N TYR A 114 -8.02 -16.42 -10.30
CA TYR A 114 -7.72 -16.42 -11.73
C TYR A 114 -8.91 -16.83 -12.61
N ASP A 115 -10.11 -17.01 -12.05
CA ASP A 115 -11.34 -17.11 -12.84
C ASP A 115 -12.14 -15.78 -12.76
N PRO A 116 -12.13 -14.94 -13.81
CA PRO A 116 -12.87 -13.67 -13.80
C PRO A 116 -14.40 -13.86 -13.74
N LYS A 117 -14.93 -15.04 -14.07
CA LYS A 117 -16.35 -15.37 -13.91
C LYS A 117 -16.68 -15.84 -12.49
N SER A 118 -15.77 -16.50 -11.77
CA SER A 118 -16.08 -16.96 -10.40
C SER A 118 -16.44 -15.81 -9.47
N ALA A 119 -15.83 -14.62 -9.66
CA ALA A 119 -16.15 -13.41 -8.91
C ALA A 119 -17.58 -12.88 -9.16
N GLU A 120 -18.20 -13.20 -10.30
CA GLU A 120 -19.55 -12.75 -10.69
C GLU A 120 -20.66 -13.61 -10.05
N TYR A 121 -20.34 -14.85 -9.63
CA TYR A 121 -21.26 -15.76 -8.93
C TYR A 121 -21.03 -15.83 -7.40
N CYS A 122 -20.04 -15.10 -6.87
CA CYS A 122 -19.67 -15.15 -5.45
C CYS A 122 -20.51 -14.23 -4.53
N SER A 123 -21.52 -13.54 -5.07
CA SER A 123 -22.57 -12.87 -4.28
C SER A 123 -23.78 -13.79 -4.13
N VAL A 124 -23.65 -14.81 -3.29
CA VAL A 124 -24.80 -15.53 -2.73
C VAL A 124 -25.05 -14.95 -1.34
N GLU A 125 -26.10 -14.14 -1.22
CA GLU A 125 -26.64 -13.74 0.07
C GLU A 125 -27.44 -14.92 0.65
N VAL A 126 -26.85 -15.65 1.60
CA VAL A 126 -27.59 -16.45 2.58
C VAL A 126 -26.89 -16.27 3.92
N GLU A 127 -27.67 -16.01 4.97
CA GLU A 127 -27.17 -15.71 6.31
C GLU A 127 -26.54 -16.94 6.99
N ASP A 128 -25.33 -16.77 7.53
CA ASP A 128 -24.89 -17.59 8.66
C ASP A 128 -23.86 -16.84 9.52
N SER A 129 -24.27 -16.48 10.74
CA SER A 129 -23.57 -15.53 11.63
C SER A 129 -22.18 -16.01 12.07
N SER A 130 -21.95 -17.33 12.09
CA SER A 130 -20.68 -17.93 12.51
C SER A 130 -19.60 -17.90 11.41
N PHE A 131 -20.01 -18.01 10.14
CA PHE A 131 -19.10 -18.07 8.99
C PHE A 131 -18.47 -16.71 8.70
N PHE A 132 -19.25 -15.63 8.86
CA PHE A 132 -18.81 -14.25 8.67
C PHE A 132 -17.61 -13.92 9.58
N SER A 133 -17.60 -14.42 10.82
CA SER A 133 -16.52 -14.17 11.79
C SER A 133 -15.16 -14.72 11.35
N LYS A 134 -15.07 -16.00 10.93
CA LYS A 134 -13.79 -16.61 10.52
C LYS A 134 -13.22 -15.98 9.25
N ARG A 135 -14.05 -15.75 8.22
CA ARG A 135 -13.60 -15.10 6.97
C ARG A 135 -13.19 -13.65 7.22
N THR A 136 -13.96 -12.89 8.00
CA THR A 136 -13.64 -11.50 8.34
C THR A 136 -12.38 -11.40 9.18
N LEU A 137 -12.18 -12.29 10.15
CA LEU A 137 -10.95 -12.34 10.97
C LEU A 137 -9.72 -12.68 10.11
N LYS A 138 -9.82 -13.65 9.19
CA LYS A 138 -8.77 -13.99 8.23
C LYS A 138 -8.41 -12.80 7.33
N LEU A 139 -9.41 -12.11 6.76
CA LEU A 139 -9.21 -10.92 5.94
C LEU A 139 -8.58 -9.78 6.74
N LEU A 140 -9.10 -9.48 7.94
CA LEU A 140 -8.57 -8.46 8.84
C LEU A 140 -7.11 -8.74 9.20
N PHE A 141 -6.78 -10.00 9.51
CA PHE A 141 -5.42 -10.43 9.77
C PHE A 141 -4.51 -10.24 8.54
N LEU A 142 -4.91 -10.72 7.37
CA LEU A 142 -4.13 -10.59 6.13
C LEU A 142 -3.88 -9.13 5.74
N PHE A 143 -4.91 -8.27 5.78
CA PHE A 143 -4.75 -6.85 5.46
C PHE A 143 -3.91 -6.11 6.51
N THR A 144 -4.10 -6.39 7.79
CA THR A 144 -3.28 -5.79 8.87
C THR A 144 -1.81 -6.22 8.74
N LEU A 145 -1.56 -7.51 8.55
CA LEU A 145 -0.22 -8.07 8.37
C LEU A 145 0.47 -7.48 7.14
N TRP A 146 -0.22 -7.44 6.00
CA TRP A 146 0.28 -6.80 4.77
C TRP A 146 0.68 -5.35 5.02
N TYR A 147 -0.17 -4.56 5.70
CA TYR A 147 0.11 -3.16 5.97
C TYR A 147 1.32 -3.00 6.90
N VAL A 148 1.39 -3.75 8.02
CA VAL A 148 2.53 -3.71 8.95
C VAL A 148 3.83 -4.06 8.23
N LEU A 149 3.86 -5.18 7.50
CA LEU A 149 5.04 -5.64 6.78
C LEU A 149 5.46 -4.67 5.67
N ASN A 150 4.50 -4.12 4.93
CA ASN A 150 4.80 -3.19 3.84
C ASN A 150 5.33 -1.85 4.39
N VAL A 151 4.77 -1.34 5.49
CA VAL A 151 5.31 -0.15 6.18
C VAL A 151 6.71 -0.41 6.73
N ALA A 152 6.93 -1.57 7.38
CA ALA A 152 8.24 -1.97 7.89
C ALA A 152 9.28 -2.08 6.77
N TYR A 153 8.94 -2.68 5.63
CA TYR A 153 9.76 -2.70 4.42
C TYR A 153 10.09 -1.29 3.93
N ASN A 154 9.10 -0.41 3.73
CA ASN A 154 9.34 0.93 3.17
C ASN A 154 10.32 1.74 4.06
N ILE A 155 10.16 1.65 5.38
CA ILE A 155 11.07 2.28 6.34
C ILE A 155 12.46 1.62 6.28
N GLY A 156 12.52 0.29 6.34
CA GLY A 156 13.75 -0.50 6.32
C GLY A 156 14.58 -0.25 5.06
N ASN A 157 13.95 -0.27 3.89
CA ASN A 157 14.57 0.02 2.60
C ASN A 157 15.12 1.46 2.55
N LYS A 158 14.37 2.48 2.99
CA LYS A 158 14.90 3.85 3.06
C LYS A 158 16.09 3.96 4.02
N LEU A 159 16.11 3.21 5.13
CA LEU A 159 17.25 3.16 6.05
C LEU A 159 18.45 2.43 5.44
N VAL A 160 18.23 1.35 4.68
CA VAL A 160 19.27 0.70 3.84
C VAL A 160 19.86 1.72 2.88
N LEU A 161 19.03 2.41 2.08
CA LEU A 161 19.48 3.39 1.08
C LEU A 161 20.17 4.63 1.68
N THR A 162 19.89 4.93 2.96
CA THR A 162 20.58 5.99 3.71
C THR A 162 21.98 5.56 4.17
N ALA A 163 22.20 4.26 4.38
CA ALA A 163 23.52 3.71 4.73
C ALA A 163 24.34 3.29 3.49
N LEU A 164 23.67 2.73 2.47
CA LEU A 164 24.22 2.20 1.23
C LEU A 164 23.41 2.80 0.05
N PRO A 165 23.85 3.93 -0.53
CA PRO A 165 23.15 4.61 -1.63
C PRO A 165 23.36 3.89 -2.98
N THR A 166 22.98 2.61 -3.02
CA THR A 166 23.07 1.70 -4.17
C THR A 166 21.68 1.07 -4.41
N PRO A 167 20.73 1.82 -4.99
CA PRO A 167 19.34 1.37 -5.16
C PRO A 167 19.17 0.17 -6.10
N TRP A 168 19.94 0.05 -7.19
CA TRP A 168 19.84 -1.13 -8.07
C TRP A 168 20.30 -2.40 -7.36
N MET A 169 21.45 -2.34 -6.67
CA MET A 169 21.96 -3.46 -5.90
C MET A 169 21.02 -3.83 -4.76
N SER A 170 20.50 -2.83 -4.03
CA SER A 170 19.55 -3.06 -2.93
C SER A 170 18.29 -3.77 -3.41
N ALA A 171 17.67 -3.28 -4.48
CA ALA A 171 16.47 -3.90 -5.04
C ALA A 171 16.71 -5.33 -5.57
N THR A 172 17.88 -5.58 -6.15
CA THR A 172 18.30 -6.91 -6.63
C THR A 172 18.52 -7.89 -5.48
N ILE A 173 19.16 -7.44 -4.39
CA ILE A 173 19.29 -8.20 -3.14
C ILE A 173 17.91 -8.48 -2.52
N GLU A 174 16.99 -7.51 -2.56
CA GLU A 174 15.65 -7.65 -1.98
C GLU A 174 14.80 -8.69 -2.73
N LEU A 175 14.93 -8.78 -4.06
CA LEU A 175 14.37 -9.88 -4.84
C LEU A 175 15.06 -11.22 -4.50
N PHE A 176 16.40 -11.23 -4.36
CA PHE A 176 17.16 -12.43 -4.02
C PHE A 176 16.72 -13.09 -2.71
N PHE A 177 16.45 -12.32 -1.64
CA PHE A 177 16.07 -12.89 -0.34
C PHE A 177 14.75 -13.67 -0.33
N GLY A 178 13.91 -13.54 -1.36
CA GLY A 178 12.76 -14.41 -1.58
C GLY A 178 13.13 -15.83 -2.02
N LEU A 179 14.19 -15.99 -2.82
CA LEU A 179 14.59 -17.27 -3.43
C LEU A 179 14.91 -18.36 -2.39
N PRO A 180 15.78 -18.15 -1.37
CA PRO A 180 16.10 -19.20 -0.40
C PRO A 180 14.91 -19.55 0.50
N TYR A 181 14.05 -18.57 0.82
CA TYR A 181 12.82 -18.81 1.58
C TYR A 181 11.86 -19.73 0.81
N VAL A 182 11.57 -19.41 -0.45
CA VAL A 182 10.73 -20.23 -1.32
C VAL A 182 11.35 -21.60 -1.57
N GLY A 183 12.66 -21.64 -1.87
CA GLY A 183 13.40 -22.88 -2.10
C GLY A 183 13.32 -23.83 -0.90
N PHE A 184 13.42 -23.31 0.32
CA PHE A 184 13.21 -24.07 1.55
C PHE A 184 11.78 -24.62 1.65
N LEU A 185 10.74 -23.81 1.38
CA LEU A 185 9.34 -24.27 1.43
C LEU A 185 9.03 -25.35 0.39
N TRP A 186 9.62 -25.27 -0.79
CA TRP A 186 9.46 -26.27 -1.84
C TRP A 186 10.26 -27.55 -1.53
N ALA A 187 11.51 -27.43 -1.06
CA ALA A 187 12.36 -28.58 -0.74
C ALA A 187 11.85 -29.39 0.47
N THR A 188 11.23 -28.72 1.45
CA THR A 188 10.63 -29.38 2.62
C THR A 188 9.20 -29.90 2.38
N GLY A 189 8.60 -29.61 1.22
CA GLY A 189 7.21 -29.95 0.93
C GLY A 189 6.16 -29.13 1.69
N LEU A 190 6.57 -28.19 2.58
CA LEU A 190 5.68 -27.26 3.28
C LEU A 190 4.82 -26.43 2.31
N ARG A 191 5.30 -26.22 1.09
CA ARG A 191 4.50 -25.74 -0.04
C ARG A 191 4.80 -26.61 -1.27
N LYS A 192 3.75 -27.16 -1.90
CA LYS A 192 3.89 -27.86 -3.18
C LYS A 192 4.52 -26.95 -4.22
N ALA A 193 5.59 -27.39 -4.87
CA ALA A 193 6.26 -26.63 -5.93
C ALA A 193 5.33 -26.46 -7.16
N PRO A 194 5.34 -25.30 -7.83
CA PRO A 194 4.57 -25.09 -9.04
C PRO A 194 5.17 -25.91 -10.20
N LYS A 195 4.34 -26.62 -10.96
CA LYS A 195 4.77 -27.29 -12.20
C LYS A 195 4.41 -26.41 -13.39
N LEU A 196 5.42 -25.80 -14.01
CA LEU A 196 5.25 -24.89 -15.14
C LEU A 196 6.05 -25.38 -16.35
N SER A 197 5.43 -25.34 -17.52
CA SER A 197 6.14 -25.50 -18.79
C SER A 197 6.99 -24.25 -19.10
N LEU A 198 7.94 -24.37 -20.03
CA LEU A 198 8.69 -23.22 -20.52
C LEU A 198 7.76 -22.15 -21.15
N ASP A 199 6.65 -22.55 -21.76
CA ASP A 199 5.69 -21.62 -22.36
C ASP A 199 4.84 -20.88 -21.31
N ASN A 200 4.54 -21.52 -20.17
CA ASN A 200 3.96 -20.83 -19.02
C ASN A 200 4.95 -19.79 -18.46
N LEU A 201 6.24 -20.11 -18.39
CA LEU A 201 7.28 -19.15 -17.98
C LEU A 201 7.44 -17.99 -18.97
N LYS A 202 7.40 -18.24 -20.28
CA LYS A 202 7.37 -17.18 -21.31
C LYS A 202 6.14 -16.28 -21.17
N THR A 203 4.99 -16.86 -20.87
CA THR A 203 3.73 -16.12 -20.63
C THR A 203 3.81 -15.23 -19.39
N LEU A 204 4.46 -15.70 -18.32
CA LEU A 204 4.67 -14.94 -17.08
C LEU A 204 5.82 -13.92 -17.17
N ALA A 205 6.79 -14.11 -18.05
CA ALA A 205 7.99 -13.28 -18.16
C ALA A 205 7.73 -11.77 -18.29
N PRO A 206 6.79 -11.27 -19.14
CA PRO A 206 6.45 -9.85 -19.17
C PRO A 206 5.94 -9.31 -17.82
N SER A 207 5.11 -10.09 -17.10
CA SER A 207 4.64 -9.69 -15.77
C SER A 207 5.77 -9.70 -14.74
N ALA A 208 6.75 -10.60 -14.86
CA ALA A 208 7.93 -10.61 -13.98
C ALA A 208 8.85 -9.40 -14.24
N PHE A 209 9.06 -9.04 -15.51
CA PHE A 209 9.81 -7.84 -15.90
C PHE A 209 9.16 -6.57 -15.33
N PHE A 210 7.85 -6.39 -15.51
CA PHE A 210 7.18 -5.21 -14.97
C PHE A 210 7.07 -5.22 -13.45
N LEU A 211 7.06 -6.37 -12.79
CA LEU A 211 7.19 -6.48 -11.33
C LEU A 211 8.57 -5.95 -10.86
N SER A 212 9.66 -6.42 -11.46
CA SER A 212 11.01 -6.02 -11.06
C SER A 212 11.32 -4.56 -11.42
N ALA A 213 10.85 -4.08 -12.58
CA ALA A 213 10.89 -2.66 -12.95
C ALA A 213 10.08 -1.77 -11.99
N THR A 214 8.90 -2.22 -11.54
CA THR A 214 8.11 -1.52 -10.51
C THR A 214 8.89 -1.39 -9.20
N HIS A 215 9.54 -2.48 -8.77
CA HIS A 215 10.36 -2.52 -7.56
C HIS A 215 11.55 -1.57 -7.64
N VAL A 216 12.42 -1.70 -8.65
CA VAL A 216 13.60 -0.83 -8.80
C VAL A 216 13.22 0.64 -8.95
N GLY A 217 12.20 0.99 -9.73
CA GLY A 217 11.75 2.39 -9.82
C GLY A 217 11.28 2.95 -8.46
N GLY A 218 10.67 2.10 -7.63
CA GLY A 218 10.32 2.44 -6.25
C GLY A 218 11.56 2.68 -5.38
N VAL A 219 12.51 1.74 -5.38
CA VAL A 219 13.75 1.80 -4.58
C VAL A 219 14.63 2.98 -5.00
N ILE A 220 14.80 3.26 -6.30
CA ILE A 220 15.50 4.46 -6.78
C ILE A 220 14.80 5.72 -6.27
N SER A 221 13.46 5.78 -6.33
CA SER A 221 12.70 6.93 -5.85
C SER A 221 12.82 7.14 -4.34
N PHE A 222 12.77 6.06 -3.55
CA PHE A 222 13.02 6.10 -2.12
C PHE A 222 14.46 6.53 -1.80
N GLY A 223 15.45 6.17 -2.61
CA GLY A 223 16.81 6.67 -2.47
C GLY A 223 16.87 8.19 -2.68
N ALA A 224 16.34 8.65 -3.80
CA ALA A 224 16.46 10.02 -4.30
C ALA A 224 15.50 11.05 -3.65
N GLY A 225 14.50 10.63 -2.88
CA GLY A 225 13.48 11.54 -2.32
C GLY A 225 12.78 11.01 -1.07
N ALA A 226 11.61 11.59 -0.77
CA ALA A 226 10.77 11.18 0.36
C ALA A 226 9.82 10.03 -0.01
N ILE A 227 9.72 9.02 0.86
CA ILE A 227 8.80 7.87 0.69
C ILE A 227 7.36 8.36 0.46
N SER A 228 6.93 9.38 1.21
CA SER A 228 5.61 10.00 1.07
C SER A 228 5.34 10.47 -0.36
N PHE A 229 6.29 11.18 -0.96
CA PHE A 229 6.18 11.69 -2.32
C PHE A 229 6.15 10.58 -3.37
N THR A 230 6.99 9.54 -3.21
CA THR A 230 6.96 8.35 -4.07
C THR A 230 5.58 7.69 -4.09
N HIS A 231 4.90 7.54 -2.95
CA HIS A 231 3.57 6.92 -2.89
C HIS A 231 2.46 7.81 -3.46
N VAL A 232 2.61 9.14 -3.36
CA VAL A 232 1.72 10.11 -4.03
C VAL A 232 1.86 10.01 -5.55
N LEU A 233 3.08 10.00 -6.08
CA LEU A 233 3.31 9.81 -7.52
C LEU A 233 2.81 8.46 -8.02
N LYS A 234 3.05 7.38 -7.26
CA LYS A 234 2.50 6.06 -7.60
C LYS A 234 0.97 6.03 -7.60
N ALA A 235 0.27 6.96 -6.94
CA ALA A 235 -1.19 7.04 -6.99
C ALA A 235 -1.73 7.42 -8.39
N THR A 236 -0.88 7.80 -9.34
CA THR A 236 -1.21 7.94 -10.77
C THR A 236 -1.37 6.62 -11.53
N GLU A 237 -1.13 5.46 -10.91
CA GLU A 237 -1.28 4.14 -11.53
C GLU A 237 -2.63 3.92 -12.28
N PRO A 238 -3.80 4.40 -11.79
CA PRO A 238 -5.05 4.44 -12.57
C PRO A 238 -4.99 5.21 -13.89
N VAL A 239 -4.28 6.35 -13.91
CA VAL A 239 -4.09 7.19 -15.10
C VAL A 239 -3.28 6.44 -16.15
N TRP A 240 -2.18 5.82 -15.72
CA TRP A 240 -1.35 4.98 -16.60
C TRP A 240 -2.10 3.73 -17.06
N THR A 241 -2.89 3.10 -16.20
CA THR A 241 -3.73 1.94 -16.58
C THR A 241 -4.73 2.34 -17.67
N ALA A 242 -5.45 3.46 -17.50
CA ALA A 242 -6.41 3.94 -18.49
C ALA A 242 -5.74 4.32 -19.83
N LEU A 243 -4.58 4.98 -19.77
CA LEU A 243 -3.81 5.34 -20.97
C LEU A 243 -3.30 4.11 -21.73
N LEU A 244 -2.69 3.16 -21.02
CA LEU A 244 -2.16 1.93 -21.62
C LEU A 244 -3.28 1.05 -22.21
N SER A 245 -4.43 0.92 -21.52
CA SER A 245 -5.62 0.24 -22.05
C SER A 245 -6.12 0.86 -23.36
N ALA A 246 -6.25 2.19 -23.40
CA ALA A 246 -6.72 2.90 -24.59
C ALA A 246 -5.72 2.81 -25.76
N VAL A 247 -4.42 3.00 -25.50
CA VAL A 247 -3.37 3.05 -26.55
C VAL A 247 -3.10 1.66 -27.14
N PHE A 248 -2.88 0.64 -26.31
CA PHE A 248 -2.43 -0.68 -26.77
C PHE A 248 -3.57 -1.65 -27.10
N PHE A 249 -4.75 -1.47 -26.50
CA PHE A 249 -5.85 -2.41 -26.63
C PHE A 249 -7.15 -1.78 -27.16
N ARG A 250 -7.18 -0.44 -27.35
CA ARG A 250 -8.39 0.33 -27.73
C ARG A 250 -9.57 0.11 -26.77
N GLU A 251 -9.26 -0.24 -25.52
CA GLU A 251 -10.21 -0.39 -24.42
C GLU A 251 -10.43 1.00 -23.79
N PHE A 252 -11.55 1.65 -24.13
CA PHE A 252 -11.93 2.95 -23.56
C PHE A 252 -12.82 2.78 -22.33
N LEU A 253 -12.61 3.62 -21.32
CA LEU A 253 -13.39 3.59 -20.09
C LEU A 253 -14.63 4.50 -20.18
N HIS A 254 -15.67 4.21 -19.39
CA HIS A 254 -16.85 5.08 -19.29
C HIS A 254 -16.45 6.52 -18.88
N PRO A 255 -17.07 7.60 -19.41
CA PRO A 255 -16.67 8.99 -19.11
C PRO A 255 -16.59 9.35 -17.63
N ALA A 256 -17.45 8.76 -16.79
CA ALA A 256 -17.39 8.93 -15.33
C ALA A 256 -16.07 8.42 -14.70
N VAL A 257 -15.47 7.38 -15.29
CA VAL A 257 -14.16 6.85 -14.88
C VAL A 257 -13.04 7.79 -15.33
N TYR A 258 -13.11 8.35 -16.54
CA TYR A 258 -12.16 9.40 -16.96
C TYR A 258 -12.24 10.66 -16.10
N ALA A 259 -13.44 11.09 -15.69
CA ALA A 259 -13.62 12.23 -14.78
C ALA A 259 -12.90 12.03 -13.44
N SER A 260 -12.83 10.78 -12.94
CA SER A 260 -12.09 10.46 -11.71
C SER A 260 -10.56 10.57 -11.83
N LEU A 261 -10.00 10.61 -13.05
CA LEU A 261 -8.56 10.79 -13.28
C LEU A 261 -8.13 12.26 -13.10
N VAL A 262 -9.02 13.22 -13.34
CA VAL A 262 -8.76 14.66 -13.21
C VAL A 262 -8.24 15.03 -11.80
N PRO A 263 -8.89 14.64 -10.68
CA PRO A 263 -8.35 14.90 -9.35
C PRO A 263 -7.03 14.14 -9.07
N ILE A 264 -6.79 12.99 -9.70
CA ILE A 264 -5.49 12.29 -9.55
C ILE A 264 -4.36 13.16 -10.11
N ILE A 265 -4.51 13.62 -11.36
CA ILE A 265 -3.51 14.45 -12.05
C ILE A 265 -3.35 15.79 -11.32
N GLY A 266 -4.44 16.48 -11.01
CA GLY A 266 -4.41 17.77 -10.32
C GLY A 266 -3.81 17.69 -8.91
N GLY A 267 -4.15 16.65 -8.14
CA GLY A 267 -3.60 16.42 -6.81
C GLY A 267 -2.09 16.14 -6.84
N VAL A 268 -1.62 15.32 -7.79
CA VAL A 268 -0.19 15.00 -7.93
C VAL A 268 0.61 16.20 -8.45
N ALA A 269 0.06 16.99 -9.36
CA ALA A 269 0.68 18.25 -9.79
C ALA A 269 0.82 19.22 -8.60
N LEU A 270 -0.24 19.41 -7.82
CA LEU A 270 -0.25 20.28 -6.64
C LEU A 270 0.73 19.80 -5.56
N ALA A 271 0.80 18.48 -5.33
CA ALA A 271 1.75 17.87 -4.40
C ALA A 271 3.21 18.10 -4.85
N SER A 272 3.50 17.88 -6.14
CA SER A 272 4.85 18.04 -6.71
C SER A 272 5.35 19.48 -6.64
N LEU A 273 4.46 20.47 -6.89
CA LEU A 273 4.80 21.89 -6.85
C LEU A 273 5.22 22.40 -5.46
N LYS A 274 4.88 21.69 -4.37
CA LYS A 274 5.19 22.08 -2.98
C LYS A 274 5.76 20.93 -2.14
N GLU A 275 6.37 19.94 -2.79
CA GLU A 275 7.19 18.92 -2.12
C GLU A 275 8.54 19.52 -1.76
N VAL A 276 8.93 19.41 -0.48
CA VAL A 276 10.18 20.01 0.04
C VAL A 276 11.40 19.19 -0.39
N SER A 277 11.23 17.87 -0.52
CA SER A 277 12.27 16.93 -0.95
C SER A 277 12.16 16.58 -2.43
N PHE A 278 11.69 17.52 -3.27
CA PHE A 278 11.49 17.25 -4.70
C PHE A 278 12.84 16.99 -5.40
N SER A 279 12.88 15.93 -6.19
CA SER A 279 14.04 15.54 -7.00
C SER A 279 13.52 14.95 -8.31
N TRP A 280 14.08 15.39 -9.44
CA TRP A 280 13.74 14.85 -10.77
C TRP A 280 13.98 13.35 -10.85
N VAL A 281 15.04 12.84 -10.22
CA VAL A 281 15.31 11.39 -10.14
C VAL A 281 14.21 10.68 -9.35
N SER A 282 13.79 11.24 -8.22
CA SER A 282 12.69 10.67 -7.43
C SER A 282 11.36 10.69 -8.19
N PHE A 283 11.09 11.79 -8.92
CA PHE A 283 9.89 11.98 -9.72
C PHE A 283 9.80 11.00 -10.89
N TYR A 284 10.83 10.93 -11.73
CA TYR A 284 10.84 10.03 -12.88
C TYR A 284 10.87 8.56 -12.45
N ALA A 285 11.62 8.19 -11.42
CA ALA A 285 11.66 6.81 -10.92
C ALA A 285 10.33 6.35 -10.32
N ALA A 286 9.63 7.21 -9.55
CA ALA A 286 8.29 6.89 -9.04
C ALA A 286 7.25 6.81 -10.15
N THR A 287 7.32 7.70 -11.14
CA THR A 287 6.41 7.71 -12.30
C THR A 287 6.63 6.48 -13.16
N PHE A 288 7.87 6.11 -13.45
CA PHE A 288 8.23 4.84 -14.09
C PHE A 288 7.73 3.64 -13.29
N SER A 289 7.89 3.64 -11.97
CA SER A 289 7.33 2.61 -11.08
C SER A 289 5.80 2.56 -11.08
N ALA A 290 5.10 3.66 -11.39
CA ALA A 290 3.65 3.69 -11.56
C ALA A 290 3.23 3.12 -12.92
N VAL A 291 3.91 3.50 -13.99
CA VAL A 291 3.72 2.96 -15.36
C VAL A 291 3.99 1.46 -15.39
N ALA A 292 5.12 1.01 -14.83
CA ALA A 292 5.46 -0.41 -14.76
C ALA A 292 4.42 -1.21 -13.95
N SER A 293 3.89 -0.65 -12.86
CA SER A 293 2.85 -1.30 -12.05
C SER A 293 1.54 -1.44 -12.84
N ALA A 294 1.15 -0.40 -13.59
CA ALA A 294 0.00 -0.44 -14.49
C ALA A 294 0.18 -1.46 -15.63
N SER A 295 1.35 -1.50 -16.30
CA SER A 295 1.68 -2.52 -17.30
C SER A 295 1.62 -3.93 -16.72
N LYS A 296 2.18 -4.13 -15.50
CA LYS A 296 2.08 -5.40 -14.79
C LYS A 296 0.63 -5.79 -14.55
N ALA A 297 -0.20 -4.87 -14.06
CA ALA A 297 -1.60 -5.13 -13.76
C ALA A 297 -2.41 -5.54 -15.01
N ILE A 298 -2.22 -4.84 -16.14
CA ILE A 298 -2.90 -5.16 -17.40
C ILE A 298 -2.44 -6.53 -17.95
N LEU A 299 -1.12 -6.77 -17.98
CA LEU A 299 -0.58 -8.03 -18.50
C LEU A 299 -0.91 -9.21 -17.59
N SER A 300 -0.81 -9.04 -16.26
CA SER A 300 -1.28 -10.05 -15.31
C SER A 300 -2.76 -10.35 -15.53
N LYS A 301 -3.63 -9.34 -15.68
CA LYS A 301 -5.05 -9.59 -15.98
C LYS A 301 -5.22 -10.43 -17.26
N LYS A 302 -4.63 -10.01 -18.39
CA LYS A 302 -4.77 -10.73 -19.67
C LYS A 302 -4.19 -12.15 -19.66
N VAL A 303 -3.15 -12.39 -18.85
CA VAL A 303 -2.57 -13.73 -18.65
C VAL A 303 -3.48 -14.62 -17.80
N LEU A 304 -4.22 -14.04 -16.86
CA LEU A 304 -5.10 -14.75 -15.93
C LEU A 304 -6.52 -14.95 -16.51
N ASP A 305 -7.00 -14.04 -17.35
CA ASP A 305 -8.21 -14.22 -18.20
C ASP A 305 -8.04 -15.37 -19.24
N GLY A 306 -6.90 -16.07 -19.25
CA GLY A 306 -6.54 -17.16 -20.16
C GLY A 306 -6.80 -18.57 -19.61
N LYS A 307 -5.92 -19.53 -19.97
CA LYS A 307 -5.97 -20.91 -19.46
C LYS A 307 -5.24 -21.01 -18.11
N PRO A 308 -5.66 -21.90 -17.18
CA PRO A 308 -4.95 -22.12 -15.92
C PRO A 308 -3.48 -22.51 -16.17
N LEU A 309 -2.56 -21.76 -15.56
CA LEU A 309 -1.12 -21.87 -15.81
C LEU A 309 -0.46 -22.98 -14.98
N GLY A 310 -0.61 -24.22 -15.42
CA GLY A 310 0.05 -25.38 -14.84
C GLY A 310 -0.47 -25.79 -13.46
N GLU A 311 0.25 -26.66 -12.77
CA GLU A 311 -0.19 -27.22 -11.48
C GLU A 311 0.42 -26.48 -10.28
N ASN A 312 -0.32 -26.45 -9.17
CA ASN A 312 0.08 -25.84 -7.89
C ASN A 312 0.43 -24.34 -7.97
N LEU A 313 -0.06 -23.59 -8.97
CA LEU A 313 0.17 -22.14 -9.07
C LEU A 313 -0.74 -21.35 -8.10
N THR A 314 -0.57 -21.58 -6.80
CA THR A 314 -1.19 -20.79 -5.73
C THR A 314 -0.73 -19.32 -5.79
N PRO A 315 -1.45 -18.36 -5.17
CA PRO A 315 -1.06 -16.94 -5.20
C PRO A 315 0.37 -16.70 -4.69
N GLY A 316 0.79 -17.41 -3.64
CA GLY A 316 2.17 -17.38 -3.15
C GLY A 316 3.19 -17.97 -4.13
N ASN A 317 2.84 -19.07 -4.83
CA ASN A 317 3.69 -19.63 -5.88
C ASN A 317 3.75 -18.74 -7.13
N MET A 318 2.68 -18.03 -7.50
CA MET A 318 2.73 -17.05 -8.60
C MET A 318 3.68 -15.91 -8.23
N PHE A 319 3.58 -15.34 -7.03
CA PHE A 319 4.52 -14.30 -6.59
C PHE A 319 5.97 -14.81 -6.51
N ALA A 320 6.17 -16.05 -6.04
CA ALA A 320 7.49 -16.69 -6.04
C ALA A 320 8.10 -16.79 -7.45
N VAL A 321 7.35 -17.32 -8.43
CA VAL A 321 7.81 -17.47 -9.82
C VAL A 321 8.11 -16.11 -10.44
N LEU A 322 7.23 -15.11 -10.26
CA LEU A 322 7.48 -13.75 -10.74
C LEU A 322 8.70 -13.10 -10.09
N THR A 323 8.96 -13.39 -8.81
CA THR A 323 10.15 -12.92 -8.08
C THR A 323 11.44 -13.56 -8.60
N ILE A 324 11.43 -14.88 -8.82
CA ILE A 324 12.58 -15.62 -9.38
C ILE A 324 12.93 -15.10 -10.77
N LEU A 325 11.94 -15.01 -11.67
CA LEU A 325 12.14 -14.45 -13.01
C LEU A 325 12.59 -12.98 -12.95
N GLY A 326 11.95 -12.17 -12.10
CA GLY A 326 12.28 -10.75 -11.90
C GLY A 326 13.70 -10.52 -11.38
N PHE A 327 14.21 -11.38 -10.50
CA PHE A 327 15.59 -11.37 -10.02
C PHE A 327 16.58 -11.58 -11.18
N PHE A 328 16.41 -12.65 -11.97
CA PHE A 328 17.31 -12.94 -13.08
C PHE A 328 17.26 -11.89 -14.19
N MET A 329 16.10 -11.26 -14.42
CA MET A 329 15.96 -10.16 -15.37
C MET A 329 16.68 -8.88 -14.93
N ILE A 330 16.72 -8.58 -13.62
CA ILE A 330 17.24 -7.31 -13.11
C ILE A 330 18.72 -7.37 -12.72
N LEU A 331 19.20 -8.56 -12.33
CA LEU A 331 20.60 -8.82 -11.99
C LEU A 331 21.62 -8.25 -13.00
N PRO A 332 21.52 -8.51 -14.32
CA PRO A 332 22.48 -7.96 -15.29
C PRO A 332 22.44 -6.42 -15.34
N ALA A 333 21.25 -5.81 -15.30
CA ALA A 333 21.12 -4.35 -15.27
C ALA A 333 21.74 -3.76 -14.00
N SER A 334 21.53 -4.39 -12.83
CA SER A 334 22.15 -3.98 -11.58
C SER A 334 23.67 -4.08 -11.61
N LEU A 335 24.24 -5.13 -12.19
CA LEU A 335 25.70 -5.30 -12.31
C LEU A 335 26.34 -4.30 -13.29
N ILE A 336 25.60 -3.84 -14.31
CA ILE A 336 26.04 -2.79 -15.24
C ILE A 336 25.99 -1.42 -14.58
N VAL A 337 24.87 -1.05 -13.95
CA VAL A 337 24.68 0.29 -13.38
C VAL A 337 25.45 0.47 -12.06
N GLU A 338 25.38 -0.53 -11.17
CA GLU A 338 25.96 -0.56 -9.82
C GLU A 338 26.88 -1.78 -9.65
N GLY A 339 27.83 -1.95 -10.57
CA GLY A 339 28.79 -3.05 -10.52
C GLY A 339 29.67 -3.08 -9.25
N PRO A 340 30.37 -4.20 -9.00
CA PRO A 340 31.04 -4.48 -7.72
C PRO A 340 31.99 -3.39 -7.21
N ALA A 341 32.62 -2.61 -8.10
CA ALA A 341 33.48 -1.49 -7.73
C ALA A 341 32.69 -0.36 -7.02
N LYS A 342 31.52 0.03 -7.55
CA LYS A 342 30.66 1.07 -6.93
C LYS A 342 30.11 0.58 -5.58
N VAL A 343 29.68 -0.67 -5.50
CA VAL A 343 29.19 -1.29 -4.26
C VAL A 343 30.29 -1.33 -3.20
N LYS A 344 31.54 -1.69 -3.56
CA LYS A 344 32.69 -1.64 -2.64
C LYS A 344 32.95 -0.23 -2.10
N VAL A 345 32.86 0.81 -2.93
CA VAL A 345 33.02 2.21 -2.50
C VAL A 345 31.89 2.63 -1.54
N ALA A 346 30.63 2.35 -1.88
CA ALA A 346 29.49 2.63 -1.01
C ALA A 346 29.59 1.88 0.33
N TRP A 347 30.03 0.62 0.32
CA TRP A 347 30.27 -0.18 1.51
C TRP A 347 31.38 0.39 2.38
N ALA A 348 32.50 0.81 1.79
CA ALA A 348 33.59 1.46 2.52
C ALA A 348 33.14 2.77 3.17
N ALA A 349 32.37 3.60 2.46
CA ALA A 349 31.78 4.82 3.00
C ALA A 349 30.82 4.53 4.18
N ALA A 350 29.97 3.50 4.08
CA ALA A 350 29.10 3.07 5.16
C ALA A 350 29.89 2.59 6.39
N ARG A 351 30.98 1.84 6.19
CA ARG A 351 31.88 1.41 7.26
C ARG A 351 32.55 2.61 7.95
N ALA A 352 32.99 3.61 7.19
CA ALA A 352 33.56 4.86 7.71
C ALA A 352 32.53 5.71 8.48
N ALA A 353 31.26 5.70 8.06
CA ALA A 353 30.15 6.34 8.76
C ALA A 353 29.71 5.63 10.06
N GLY A 354 30.41 4.57 10.49
CA GLY A 354 30.18 3.87 11.75
C GLY A 354 29.21 2.69 11.69
N TYR A 355 28.75 2.27 10.51
CA TYR A 355 27.97 1.04 10.37
C TYR A 355 28.89 -0.18 10.44
N SER A 356 28.57 -1.18 11.27
CA SER A 356 29.29 -2.46 11.28
C SER A 356 28.92 -3.32 10.08
N ALA A 357 29.84 -4.16 9.60
CA ALA A 357 29.57 -5.03 8.45
C ALA A 357 28.41 -6.00 8.72
N ALA A 358 28.36 -6.59 9.93
CA ALA A 358 27.25 -7.43 10.36
C ALA A 358 25.91 -6.70 10.27
N ARG A 359 25.84 -5.45 10.75
CA ARG A 359 24.63 -4.64 10.71
C ARG A 359 24.17 -4.30 9.28
N LEU A 360 25.10 -3.94 8.39
CA LEU A 360 24.77 -3.67 6.99
C LEU A 360 24.14 -4.90 6.32
N TRP A 361 24.70 -6.09 6.59
CA TRP A 361 24.09 -7.35 6.17
C TRP A 361 22.72 -7.58 6.81
N THR A 362 22.55 -7.38 8.12
CA THR A 362 21.24 -7.52 8.77
C THR A 362 20.19 -6.58 8.17
N MET A 363 20.53 -5.32 7.92
CA MET A 363 19.62 -4.34 7.30
C MET A 363 19.19 -4.78 5.90
N LEU A 364 20.13 -5.23 5.05
CA LEU A 364 19.84 -5.75 3.71
C LEU A 364 18.97 -7.01 3.76
N SER A 365 19.34 -8.00 4.59
CA SER A 365 18.61 -9.27 4.73
C SER A 365 17.19 -9.08 5.24
N VAL A 366 17.00 -8.24 6.26
CA VAL A 366 15.67 -7.95 6.81
C VAL A 366 14.83 -7.15 5.82
N SER A 367 15.41 -6.18 5.10
CA SER A 367 14.68 -5.43 4.06
C SER A 367 14.21 -6.36 2.93
N GLY A 368 15.07 -7.27 2.46
CA GLY A 368 14.73 -8.24 1.42
C GLY A 368 13.71 -9.29 1.85
N PHE A 369 13.82 -9.81 3.07
CA PHE A 369 12.83 -10.73 3.61
C PHE A 369 11.47 -10.03 3.81
N LEU A 370 11.44 -8.81 4.35
CA LEU A 370 10.22 -8.01 4.46
C LEU A 370 9.62 -7.70 3.09
N TYR A 371 10.44 -7.37 2.09
CA TYR A 371 10.00 -7.19 0.70
C TYR A 371 9.26 -8.42 0.18
N TYR A 372 9.86 -9.60 0.33
CA TYR A 372 9.25 -10.83 -0.16
C TYR A 372 7.93 -11.12 0.58
N ILE A 373 7.94 -11.17 1.92
CA ILE A 373 6.77 -11.60 2.70
C ILE A 373 5.62 -10.60 2.58
N TYR A 374 5.85 -9.27 2.55
CA TYR A 374 4.73 -8.34 2.38
C TYR A 374 4.01 -8.55 1.04
N ASN A 375 4.76 -8.81 -0.04
CA ASN A 375 4.17 -9.03 -1.37
C ASN A 375 3.45 -10.38 -1.43
N GLU A 376 4.02 -11.42 -0.83
CA GLU A 376 3.35 -12.73 -0.73
C GLU A 376 2.01 -12.63 0.02
N VAL A 377 1.98 -11.95 1.18
CA VAL A 377 0.73 -11.67 1.91
C VAL A 377 -0.22 -10.81 1.08
N ALA A 378 0.28 -9.89 0.24
CA ALA A 378 -0.56 -9.14 -0.69
C ALA A 378 -1.24 -10.03 -1.75
N PHE A 379 -0.53 -11.00 -2.32
CA PHE A 379 -1.09 -11.96 -3.26
C PHE A 379 -2.10 -12.90 -2.59
N LEU A 380 -1.84 -13.33 -1.35
CA LEU A 380 -2.83 -14.08 -0.57
C LEU A 380 -4.08 -13.23 -0.27
N ALA A 381 -3.92 -11.95 0.09
CA ALA A 381 -5.06 -11.06 0.34
C ALA A 381 -5.85 -10.71 -0.92
N LEU A 382 -5.19 -10.60 -2.08
CA LEU A 382 -5.81 -10.41 -3.40
C LEU A 382 -6.75 -11.58 -3.75
N ALA A 383 -6.37 -12.83 -3.44
CA ALA A 383 -7.16 -14.01 -3.77
C ALA A 383 -8.47 -14.13 -2.99
N GLU A 384 -8.63 -13.40 -1.89
CA GLU A 384 -9.75 -13.57 -0.94
C GLU A 384 -10.85 -12.51 -1.10
N VAL A 385 -10.63 -11.48 -1.95
CA VAL A 385 -11.52 -10.32 -2.12
C VAL A 385 -11.71 -9.93 -3.59
N ALA A 386 -12.83 -9.27 -3.87
CA ALA A 386 -13.10 -8.71 -5.20
C ALA A 386 -12.04 -7.66 -5.62
N PRO A 387 -11.76 -7.52 -6.95
CA PRO A 387 -10.75 -6.57 -7.45
C PRO A 387 -10.94 -5.12 -6.99
N VAL A 388 -12.18 -4.66 -6.86
CA VAL A 388 -12.52 -3.32 -6.36
C VAL A 388 -12.08 -3.15 -4.91
N THR A 389 -12.39 -4.13 -4.04
CA THR A 389 -11.97 -4.16 -2.63
C THR A 389 -10.44 -4.13 -2.52
N HIS A 390 -9.73 -4.93 -3.32
CA HIS A 390 -8.27 -4.92 -3.35
C HIS A 390 -7.69 -3.57 -3.82
N ALA A 391 -8.34 -2.87 -4.75
CA ALA A 391 -7.93 -1.53 -5.20
C ALA A 391 -8.15 -0.44 -4.13
N VAL A 392 -9.31 -0.47 -3.44
CA VAL A 392 -9.60 0.41 -2.28
C VAL A 392 -8.56 0.19 -1.18
N THR A 393 -8.31 -1.06 -0.81
CA THR A 393 -7.29 -1.45 0.17
C THR A 393 -5.89 -1.01 -0.23
N ASN A 394 -5.50 -1.14 -1.51
CA ASN A 394 -4.21 -0.62 -1.98
C ASN A 394 -4.07 0.90 -1.84
N THR A 395 -5.17 1.64 -1.96
CA THR A 395 -5.21 3.09 -1.73
C THR A 395 -5.04 3.41 -0.24
N VAL A 396 -5.76 2.71 0.65
CA VAL A 396 -5.62 2.86 2.11
C VAL A 396 -4.20 2.50 2.58
N LYS A 397 -3.61 1.42 2.06
CA LYS A 397 -2.21 1.03 2.33
C LYS A 397 -1.24 2.19 2.08
N ARG A 398 -1.38 2.91 0.95
CA ARG A 398 -0.53 4.07 0.61
C ARG A 398 -0.70 5.21 1.60
N VAL A 399 -1.94 5.51 2.02
CA VAL A 399 -2.21 6.51 3.08
C VAL A 399 -1.45 6.15 4.36
N VAL A 400 -1.50 4.88 4.79
CA VAL A 400 -0.76 4.42 5.96
C VAL A 400 0.75 4.62 5.78
N ILE A 401 1.35 4.20 4.66
CA ILE A 401 2.79 4.37 4.43
C ILE A 401 3.19 5.86 4.42
N ILE A 402 2.40 6.73 3.77
CA ILE A 402 2.64 8.18 3.75
C ILE A 402 2.64 8.73 5.17
N LEU A 403 1.58 8.46 5.96
CA LEU A 403 1.48 8.97 7.33
C LEU A 403 2.60 8.45 8.24
N VAL A 404 2.90 7.14 8.18
CA VAL A 404 3.94 6.55 9.02
C VAL A 404 5.32 7.07 8.61
N SER A 405 5.65 7.10 7.32
CA SER A 405 6.97 7.58 6.86
C SER A 405 7.23 9.04 7.24
N VAL A 406 6.21 9.90 7.14
CA VAL A 406 6.29 11.30 7.59
C VAL A 406 6.59 11.41 9.09
N VAL A 407 5.94 10.60 9.92
CA VAL A 407 6.18 10.57 11.38
C VAL A 407 7.58 10.03 11.71
N VAL A 408 8.01 8.95 11.05
CA VAL A 408 9.27 8.24 11.31
C VAL A 408 10.48 9.05 10.85
N PHE A 409 10.46 9.56 9.61
CA PHE A 409 11.55 10.36 9.03
C PHE A 409 11.42 11.86 9.35
N ARG A 410 10.36 12.28 10.04
CA ARG A 410 10.04 13.68 10.37
C ARG A 410 10.01 14.59 9.13
N THR A 411 9.53 14.06 8.02
CA THR A 411 9.49 14.75 6.73
C THR A 411 8.58 15.97 6.80
N THR A 412 9.08 17.14 6.40
CA THR A 412 8.32 18.39 6.38
C THR A 412 7.38 18.44 5.19
N ILE A 413 6.10 18.14 5.42
CA ILE A 413 5.04 18.32 4.41
C ILE A 413 4.45 19.73 4.50
N THR A 414 4.41 20.44 3.37
CA THR A 414 3.71 21.72 3.27
C THR A 414 2.19 21.52 3.28
N PRO A 415 1.38 22.49 3.77
CA PRO A 415 -0.09 22.36 3.76
C PRO A 415 -0.66 22.11 2.37
N LEU A 416 -0.07 22.71 1.32
CA LEU A 416 -0.49 22.52 -0.05
C LEU A 416 -0.05 21.15 -0.61
N GLY A 417 1.13 20.66 -0.22
CA GLY A 417 1.59 19.30 -0.51
C GLY A 417 0.69 18.24 0.13
N ALA A 418 0.25 18.44 1.38
CA ALA A 418 -0.72 17.60 2.06
C ALA A 418 -2.08 17.60 1.33
N LEU A 419 -2.57 18.78 0.92
CA LEU A 419 -3.82 18.92 0.18
C LEU A 419 -3.75 18.20 -1.17
N GLY A 420 -2.71 18.43 -1.97
CA GLY A 420 -2.50 17.75 -3.25
C GLY A 420 -2.43 16.23 -3.10
N SER A 421 -1.69 15.75 -2.09
CA SER A 421 -1.61 14.33 -1.75
C SER A 421 -2.99 13.73 -1.41
N GLY A 422 -3.79 14.46 -0.62
CA GLY A 422 -5.15 14.06 -0.28
C GLY A 422 -6.08 13.98 -1.49
N ILE A 423 -6.04 15.00 -2.37
CA ILE A 423 -6.83 15.04 -3.60
C ILE A 423 -6.44 13.89 -4.55
N ALA A 424 -5.13 13.61 -4.69
CA ALA A 424 -4.63 12.53 -5.54
C ALA A 424 -5.13 11.14 -5.09
N ILE A 425 -5.02 10.87 -3.79
CA ILE A 425 -5.46 9.61 -3.16
C ILE A 425 -6.98 9.48 -3.24
N PHE A 426 -7.72 10.58 -3.01
CA PHE A 426 -9.18 10.60 -3.17
C PHE A 426 -9.59 10.31 -4.62
N GLY A 427 -8.89 10.87 -5.60
CA GLY A 427 -9.11 10.54 -7.02
C GLY A 427 -8.88 9.06 -7.33
N ALA A 428 -7.82 8.45 -6.78
CA ALA A 428 -7.54 7.02 -6.95
C ALA A 428 -8.61 6.11 -6.31
N LEU A 429 -9.18 6.53 -5.18
CA LEU A 429 -10.34 5.88 -4.57
C LEU A 429 -11.58 6.02 -5.47
N MET A 430 -11.88 7.24 -5.95
CA MET A 430 -13.00 7.52 -6.85
C MET A 430 -12.91 6.72 -8.15
N TYR A 431 -11.72 6.57 -8.74
CA TYR A 431 -11.48 5.69 -9.89
C TYR A 431 -11.83 4.24 -9.59
N SER A 432 -11.37 3.74 -8.44
CA SER A 432 -11.58 2.34 -8.04
C SER A 432 -13.07 2.03 -7.89
N LEU A 433 -13.84 2.96 -7.31
CA LEU A 433 -15.29 2.86 -7.17
C LEU A 433 -16.03 3.04 -8.50
N ALA A 434 -15.63 4.03 -9.31
CA ALA A 434 -16.23 4.30 -10.62
C ALA A 434 -16.05 3.12 -11.58
N LYS A 435 -14.86 2.51 -11.64
CA LYS A 435 -14.58 1.32 -12.45
C LYS A 435 -15.25 0.04 -11.92
N GLY A 436 -15.59 0.00 -10.63
CA GLY A 436 -16.43 -1.06 -10.07
C GLY A 436 -17.90 -0.96 -10.48
N LYS A 437 -18.41 0.27 -10.64
CA LYS A 437 -19.81 0.54 -11.01
C LYS A 437 -20.05 0.57 -12.52
N TYR A 438 -19.11 1.16 -13.27
CA TYR A 438 -19.16 1.28 -14.73
C TYR A 438 -18.04 0.40 -15.30
N LYS A 439 -18.42 -0.77 -15.83
CA LYS A 439 -17.50 -1.75 -16.44
C LYS A 439 -16.76 -1.14 -17.64
#